data_AF-A0A3M1S9K9-F1
#
_entry.id   AF-A0A3M1S9K9-F1
#
_cell.length_a   1.000
_cell.length_b   1.000
_cell.length_c   1.000
_cell.angle_alpha   90.00
_cell.angle_beta   90.00
_cell.angle_gamma   90.00
#
_symmetry.space_group_name_H-M   'P 1'
#
loop_
_entity.id
_entity.type
_entity.pdbx_description
1 polymer ?
#
loop_
_entity_poly.entity_id
_entity_poly.type
_entity_poly.pdbx_seq_one_letter_code
_entity_poly.pdbx_strand_id
1 'polypeptide(L)' 'PIYNVYSHLVYATKASDVETVIIDGKIIMMNGRLLTLNENAIKREANLYKQKIIKSLSSQQ' A
#
# COMPACT_ATOMS: atom_id res chain seq x y z
N PRO A 1 25.17 10.59 -1.74
CA PRO A 1 25.22 12.00 -1.31
C PRO A 1 23.98 12.76 -1.81
N ILE A 2 23.31 13.53 -0.95
CA ILE A 2 22.12 14.31 -1.31
C ILE A 2 22.60 15.64 -1.89
N TYR A 3 22.53 15.78 -3.21
CA TYR A 3 22.92 17.01 -3.91
C TYR A 3 21.72 17.91 -4.22
N ASN A 4 20.53 17.33 -4.39
CA ASN A 4 19.28 18.04 -4.66
C ASN A 4 18.09 17.26 -4.07
N VAL A 5 17.33 17.89 -3.19
CA VAL A 5 16.18 17.29 -2.49
C VAL A 5 15.04 16.93 -3.44
N TYR A 6 14.75 17.76 -4.44
CA TYR A 6 13.69 17.49 -5.41
C TYR A 6 14.01 16.29 -6.28
N SER A 7 15.24 16.22 -6.79
CA SER A 7 15.68 15.04 -7.56
C SER A 7 15.64 13.78 -6.71
N HIS A 8 15.97 13.88 -5.42
CA HIS A 8 15.89 12.74 -4.51
C HIS A 8 14.44 12.27 -4.31
N LEU A 9 13.51 13.21 -4.07
CA LEU A 9 12.09 12.92 -3.90
C LEU A 9 11.43 12.36 -5.18
N VAL A 10 11.85 12.77 -6.36
CA VAL A 10 11.23 12.31 -7.61
C VAL A 10 11.83 10.99 -8.10
N TYR A 11 13.15 10.82 -7.99
CA TYR A 11 13.85 9.73 -8.66
C TYR A 11 14.45 8.68 -7.73
N ALA A 12 14.68 9.00 -6.45
CA ALA A 12 15.34 8.09 -5.52
C ALA A 12 14.40 7.50 -4.47
N THR A 13 13.34 8.22 -4.08
CA THR A 13 12.40 7.75 -3.05
C THR A 13 11.37 6.76 -3.58
N LYS A 14 10.93 5.86 -2.72
CA LYS A 14 9.89 4.86 -2.96
C LYS A 14 8.70 5.11 -2.03
N ALA A 15 7.55 4.50 -2.35
CA ALA A 15 6.37 4.56 -1.49
C ALA A 15 6.63 4.02 -0.06
N SER A 16 7.59 3.09 0.08
CA SER A 16 8.02 2.55 1.38
C SER A 16 8.73 3.57 2.28
N ASP A 17 9.22 4.67 1.71
CA ASP A 17 10.00 5.67 2.45
C ASP A 17 9.09 6.72 3.11
N VAL A 18 7.77 6.65 2.88
CA VAL A 18 6.77 7.51 3.51
C VAL A 18 6.47 6.99 4.92
N GLU A 19 6.61 7.86 5.93
CA GLU A 19 6.45 7.47 7.33
C GLU A 19 5.08 7.84 7.92
N THR A 20 4.58 9.05 7.62
CA THR A 20 3.35 9.60 8.20
C THR A 20 2.46 10.19 7.10
N VAL A 21 1.15 9.90 7.15
CA VAL A 21 0.15 10.42 6.20
C VAL A 21 -1.03 11.02 6.95
N ILE A 22 -1.43 12.22 6.55
CA ILE A 22 -2.52 13.00 7.13
C ILE A 22 -3.54 13.32 6.02
N ILE A 23 -4.82 13.04 6.29
CA ILE A 23 -5.93 13.39 5.39
C ILE A 23 -6.95 14.17 6.21
N ASP A 24 -7.29 15.38 5.76
CA ASP A 24 -8.27 16.26 6.43
C ASP A 24 -8.01 16.44 7.94
N GLY A 25 -6.74 16.66 8.29
CA GLY A 25 -6.30 16.81 9.70
C GLY A 25 -6.22 15.51 10.50
N LYS A 26 -6.60 14.35 9.94
CA LYS A 26 -6.52 13.05 10.61
C LYS A 26 -5.29 12.26 10.18
N ILE A 27 -4.50 11.80 11.16
CA ILE A 27 -3.37 10.90 10.92
C ILE A 27 -3.92 9.51 10.57
N ILE A 28 -3.62 9.03 9.36
CA ILE A 28 -4.04 7.69 8.89
C ILE A 28 -2.90 6.68 8.86
N MET A 29 -1.65 7.16 8.85
CA MET A 29 -0.44 6.35 8.92
C MET A 29 0.59 7.08 9.79
N MET A 30 1.29 6.38 10.67
CA MET A 30 2.33 6.93 11.53
C MET A 30 3.44 5.90 11.75
N ASN A 31 4.70 6.33 11.66
CA ASN A 31 5.88 5.46 11.80
C ASN A 31 5.81 4.22 10.86
N GLY A 32 5.32 4.41 9.64
CA GLY A 32 5.12 3.36 8.64
C GLY A 32 3.99 2.37 8.94
N ARG A 33 3.16 2.61 9.97
CA ARG A 33 2.02 1.76 10.34
C ARG A 33 0.69 2.43 10.02
N LEU A 34 -0.18 1.71 9.32
CA LEU A 34 -1.55 2.17 9.04
C LEU A 34 -2.39 2.14 10.32
N LEU A 35 -3.09 3.24 10.59
CA LEU A 35 -3.93 3.42 11.79
C LEU A 35 -5.41 3.12 11.53
N THR A 36 -5.83 3.14 10.26
CA THR A 36 -7.25 3.05 9.86
C THR A 36 -7.64 1.76 9.17
N LEU A 37 -6.68 0.88 8.86
CA LEU A 37 -6.88 -0.33 8.06
C LEU A 37 -6.32 -1.56 8.79
N ASN A 38 -7.04 -2.69 8.71
CA ASN A 38 -6.53 -3.97 9.19
C ASN A 38 -5.87 -4.73 8.03
N GLU A 39 -4.55 -4.65 7.93
CA GLU A 39 -3.79 -5.30 6.86
C GLU A 39 -4.07 -6.81 6.74
N ASN A 40 -4.21 -7.51 7.87
CA ASN A 40 -4.40 -8.96 7.86
C ASN A 40 -5.78 -9.34 7.32
N ALA A 41 -6.82 -8.58 7.68
CA ALA A 41 -8.15 -8.77 7.13
C ALA A 41 -8.16 -8.52 5.61
N ILE A 42 -7.57 -7.41 5.17
CA ILE A 42 -7.50 -7.04 3.75
C ILE A 42 -6.73 -8.10 2.95
N LYS A 43 -5.58 -8.58 3.44
CA LYS A 43 -4.80 -9.64 2.79
C LYS A 43 -5.58 -10.96 2.69
N ARG A 44 -6.38 -11.31 3.71
CA ARG A 44 -7.24 -12.50 3.67
C ARG A 44 -8.33 -12.35 2.60
N GLU A 45 -9.04 -11.23 2.59
CA GLU A 45 -10.08 -10.97 1.59
C GLU A 45 -9.52 -10.97 0.17
N ALA A 46 -8.38 -10.32 -0.06
CA ALA A 46 -7.69 -10.32 -1.35
C ALA A 46 -7.36 -11.74 -1.83
N ASN A 47 -6.91 -12.63 -0.92
CA ASN A 47 -6.65 -14.03 -1.25
C ASN A 47 -7.94 -14.81 -1.58
N LEU A 48 -9.05 -14.52 -0.91
CA LEU A 48 -10.34 -15.12 -1.26
C LEU A 48 -10.81 -14.68 -2.66
N TYR A 49 -10.66 -13.40 -3.00
CA TYR A 49 -10.96 -12.91 -4.34
C TYR A 49 -10.06 -13.54 -5.40
N LYS A 50 -8.75 -13.69 -5.12
CA LYS A 50 -7.82 -14.40 -6.00
C LYS A 50 -8.32 -15.82 -6.32
N GLN A 51 -8.76 -16.58 -5.32
CA GLN A 51 -9.29 -17.93 -5.53
C GLN A 51 -10.56 -17.94 -6.39
N LYS A 52 -11.47 -16.98 -6.18
CA LYS A 52 -12.69 -16.85 -7.00
C LYS A 52 -12.35 -16.58 -8.46
N ILE A 53 -11.41 -15.67 -8.72
CA ILE A 53 -10.95 -15.31 -10.08
C ILE A 53 -10.32 -16.52 -10.77
N ILE A 54 -9.44 -17.25 -10.07
CA ILE A 54 -8.82 -18.47 -10.62
C ILE A 54 -9.89 -19.51 -10.97
N LYS A 55 -10.87 -19.71 -10.08
CA LYS A 55 -11.97 -20.66 -10.33
C LYS A 55 -12.80 -20.24 -11.55
N SER A 56 -13.18 -18.97 -11.68
CA SER A 56 -13.97 -18.51 -12.84
C SER A 56 -13.21 -18.63 -14.16
N LEU A 57 -11.88 -18.43 -14.15
CA LEU A 57 -11.04 -18.59 -15.35
C LEU A 57 -10.89 -20.07 -15.73
N SER A 58 -10.77 -20.97 -14.75
CA SER A 58 -10.66 -22.42 -15.00
C SER A 58 -11.97 -23.06 -15.51
N SER A 59 -13.13 -22.43 -15.30
CA SER A 59 -14.42 -22.90 -15.81
C SER A 59 -14.73 -22.43 -17.24
N GLN A 60 -13.85 -21.64 -17.86
CA GLN A 60 -13.96 -21.18 -19.25
C GLN A 60 -13.00 -21.91 -20.22
N GLN A 61 -12.32 -22.97 -19.76
CA GLN A 61 -11.51 -23.86 -20.62
C GLN A 61 -12.24 -25.16 -20.93
#